data_AF-A0A0Q9M370-F1
#
_entry.id   AF-A0A0Q9M370-F1
#
_cell.length_a   1.000
_cell.length_b   1.000
_cell.length_c   1.000
_cell.angle_alpha   90.00
_cell.angle_beta   90.00
_cell.angle_gamma   90.00
#
_symmetry.space_group_name_H-M   'P 1'
#
loop_
_entity.id
_entity.type
_entity.pdbx_description
1 polymer ?
#
loop_
_entity_poly.entity_id
_entity_poly.type
_entity_poly.pdbx_seq_one_letter_code
_entity_poly.pdbx_strand_id
1 'polypeptide(L)'
;MRPFDIVAWAEALGVGERELPWALASRVRLVEELHAELTKLRVGMAEAPDEAMLASISSASRALGAAGDRLTDALSDVRREH
;
A
#
# COMPACT_ATOMS: atom_id res chain seq x y z
N MET A 1 11.51 10.84 9.37
CA MET A 1 11.90 9.43 9.38
C MET A 1 13.31 9.28 9.96
N ARG A 2 13.58 8.33 10.86
CA ARG A 2 14.98 8.19 11.33
C ARG A 2 15.85 7.64 10.19
N PRO A 3 17.16 7.94 10.13
CA PRO A 3 18.04 7.43 9.07
C PRO A 3 18.00 5.92 8.89
N PHE A 4 17.89 5.16 9.98
CA PHE A 4 17.72 3.70 9.93
C PHE A 4 16.43 3.28 9.21
N ASP A 5 15.34 4.03 9.40
CA ASP A 5 14.06 3.74 8.75
C ASP A 5 14.15 4.03 7.23
N ILE A 6 14.89 5.06 6.81
CA ILE A 6 15.15 5.38 5.39
C ILE A 6 15.90 4.22 4.69
N VAL A 7 16.98 3.73 5.30
CA VAL A 7 17.77 2.62 4.75
C VAL A 7 16.92 1.36 4.64
N ALA A 8 16.16 1.02 5.68
CA ALA A 8 15.29 -0.15 5.67
C ALA A 8 14.23 -0.09 4.54
N TRP A 9 13.64 1.08 4.30
CA TRP A 9 12.70 1.27 3.19
C TRP A 9 13.37 1.22 1.82
N ALA A 10 14.55 1.82 1.67
CA ALA A 10 15.32 1.78 0.43
C ALA A 10 15.70 0.33 0.07
N GLU A 11 16.18 -0.45 1.03
CA GLU A 11 16.48 -1.88 0.89
C GLU A 11 15.22 -2.68 0.55
N ALA A 12 14.11 -2.47 1.27
CA ALA A 12 12.85 -3.18 1.03
C ALA A 12 12.28 -2.92 -0.38
N LEU A 13 12.55 -1.76 -0.95
CA LEU A 13 12.10 -1.38 -2.29
C LEU A 13 13.14 -1.63 -3.38
N GLY A 14 14.36 -2.01 -3.01
CA GLY A 14 15.47 -2.25 -3.94
C GLY A 14 15.93 -0.99 -4.69
N VAL A 15 15.89 0.17 -4.02
CA VAL A 15 16.25 1.48 -4.60
C VAL A 15 17.28 2.20 -3.74
N GLY A 16 17.94 3.23 -4.28
CA GLY A 16 18.80 4.11 -3.48
C GLY A 16 18.01 5.12 -2.64
N GLU A 17 18.63 5.68 -1.60
CA GLU A 17 17.99 6.69 -0.73
C GLU A 17 17.45 7.90 -1.51
N ARG A 18 18.14 8.34 -2.57
CA ARG A 18 17.70 9.46 -3.42
C ARG A 18 16.43 9.15 -4.23
N GLU A 19 16.20 7.88 -4.53
CA GLU A 19 15.06 7.40 -5.32
C GLU A 19 13.87 7.03 -4.42
N LEU A 20 14.10 6.89 -3.12
CA LEU A 20 13.11 6.47 -2.14
C LEU A 20 11.82 7.30 -2.16
N PRO A 21 11.84 8.65 -2.24
CA PRO A 21 10.59 9.43 -2.32
C PRO A 21 9.73 9.05 -3.52
N TRP A 22 10.34 8.81 -4.68
CA TRP A 22 9.64 8.42 -5.90
C TRP A 22 9.15 6.97 -5.82
N ALA A 23 9.95 6.07 -5.26
CA ALA A 23 9.59 4.67 -5.09
C ALA A 23 8.40 4.52 -4.13
N LEU A 24 8.41 5.22 -3.00
CA LEU A 24 7.28 5.26 -2.05
C LEU A 24 6.02 5.83 -2.70
N ALA A 25 6.12 6.96 -3.41
CA ALA A 25 4.97 7.53 -4.13
C ALA A 25 4.38 6.57 -5.16
N SER A 26 5.23 5.86 -5.91
CA SER A 26 4.79 4.85 -6.88
C SER A 26 4.11 3.66 -6.20
N ARG A 27 4.57 3.25 -5.01
CA ARG A 27 3.96 2.15 -4.24
C ARG A 27 2.63 2.56 -3.60
N VAL A 28 2.51 3.79 -3.08
CA VAL A 28 1.23 4.34 -2.60
C VAL A 28 0.19 4.25 -3.71
N ARG A 29 0.50 4.79 -4.90
CA ARG A 29 -0.40 4.76 -6.05
C ARG A 29 -0.80 3.34 -6.45
N LEU A 30 0.16 2.41 -6.52
CA LEU A 30 -0.12 1.01 -6.85
C LEU A 30 -1.08 0.36 -5.83
N VAL A 31 -0.89 0.62 -4.53
CA VAL A 31 -1.75 0.08 -3.49
C VAL A 31 -3.16 0.67 -3.57
N GLU A 32 -3.30 1.96 -3.84
CA GLU A 32 -4.59 2.61 -4.07
C GLU A 32 -5.33 2.02 -5.28
N GLU A 33 -4.61 1.82 -6.40
CA GLU A 33 -5.15 1.19 -7.61
C GLU A 33 -5.64 -0.24 -7.31
N LEU A 34 -4.82 -1.06 -6.64
CA LEU A 34 -5.19 -2.42 -6.24
C LEU A 34 -6.37 -2.45 -5.27
N HIS A 35 -6.41 -1.54 -4.30
CA HIS A 35 -7.51 -1.44 -3.34
C HIS A 35 -8.83 -1.05 -4.04
N ALA A 36 -8.77 -0.17 -5.03
CA ALA A 36 -9.92 0.21 -5.84
C ALA A 36 -10.43 -0.96 -6.68
N GLU A 37 -9.56 -1.69 -7.36
CA GLU A 37 -9.94 -2.88 -8.15
C GLU A 37 -10.54 -3.98 -7.27
N LEU A 38 -9.96 -4.21 -6.10
CA LEU A 38 -10.47 -5.19 -5.16
C LEU A 38 -11.84 -4.77 -4.57
N THR A 39 -12.05 -3.48 -4.38
CA THR A 39 -13.37 -2.94 -3.98
C THR A 39 -14.42 -3.14 -5.06
N LYS A 40 -14.07 -2.90 -6.33
CA LYS A 40 -14.95 -3.19 -7.48
C LYS A 40 -15.31 -4.67 -7.54
N LEU A 41 -14.32 -5.55 -7.36
CA LEU A 41 -14.52 -6.99 -7.32
C LEU A 41 -15.49 -7.39 -6.20
N ARG A 42 -15.28 -6.87 -4.98
CA ARG A 42 -16.17 -7.10 -3.83
C ARG A 42 -17.61 -6.69 -4.13
N VAL A 43 -17.82 -5.52 -4.75
CA VAL A 43 -19.16 -5.02 -5.10
C VAL A 43 -19.79 -5.89 -6.19
N GLY A 44 -19.04 -6.26 -7.24
CA GLY A 44 -19.53 -7.13 -8.30
C GLY A 44 -19.88 -8.54 -7.83
N MET A 45 -19.35 -8.96 -6.67
CA MET A 45 -19.57 -10.27 -6.08
C MET A 45 -20.50 -10.23 -4.87
N ALA A 46 -21.17 -9.10 -4.58
CA ALA A 46 -21.97 -8.94 -3.36
C ALA A 46 -23.09 -9.99 -3.20
N GLU A 47 -23.58 -10.54 -4.31
CA GLU A 47 -24.61 -11.60 -4.35
C GLU A 47 -24.02 -13.01 -4.60
N ALA A 48 -22.70 -13.15 -4.56
CA ALA A 48 -22.05 -14.44 -4.76
C ALA A 48 -22.30 -15.35 -3.53
N PRO A 49 -22.67 -16.63 -3.74
CA PRO A 49 -22.99 -17.55 -2.64
C PRO A 49 -21.76 -18.01 -1.84
N ASP A 50 -20.55 -17.66 -2.27
CA ASP A 50 -19.31 -18.09 -1.63
C ASP A 50 -18.85 -17.07 -0.57
N GLU A 51 -19.34 -17.28 0.65
CA GLU A 51 -19.00 -16.46 1.83
C GLU A 51 -17.51 -16.48 2.17
N ALA A 52 -16.81 -17.60 1.94
CA ALA A 52 -15.38 -17.73 2.24
C ALA A 52 -14.54 -16.85 1.30
N MET A 53 -14.91 -16.80 0.03
CA MET A 53 -14.31 -15.90 -0.95
C MET A 53 -14.58 -14.43 -0.60
N LEU A 54 -15.82 -14.08 -0.23
CA LEU A 54 -16.16 -12.72 0.20
C LEU A 54 -15.39 -12.27 1.46
N ALA A 55 -15.21 -13.17 2.43
CA ALA A 55 -14.40 -12.93 3.62
C ALA A 55 -12.92 -12.69 3.25
N SER A 56 -12.38 -13.50 2.33
CA SER A 56 -11.01 -13.37 1.84
C SER A 56 -10.77 -12.04 1.13
N ILE A 57 -11.68 -11.64 0.24
CA ILE A 57 -11.62 -10.33 -0.44
C ILE A 57 -11.72 -9.19 0.58
N SER A 58 -12.65 -9.28 1.53
CA SER A 58 -12.78 -8.26 2.58
C SER A 58 -11.52 -8.13 3.44
N SER A 59 -10.87 -9.25 3.75
CA SER A 59 -9.59 -9.28 4.46
C SER A 59 -8.47 -8.61 3.64
N ALA A 60 -8.33 -8.98 2.37
CA ALA A 60 -7.36 -8.40 1.45
C ALA A 60 -7.55 -6.88 1.30
N SER A 61 -8.79 -6.40 1.24
CA SER A 61 -9.13 -4.97 1.15
C SER A 61 -8.59 -4.19 2.35
N ARG A 62 -8.83 -4.70 3.57
CA ARG A 62 -8.32 -4.10 4.81
C ARG A 62 -6.79 -4.12 4.88
N ALA A 63 -6.17 -5.23 4.46
CA ALA A 63 -4.71 -5.34 4.43
C ALA A 63 -4.08 -4.33 3.46
N LEU A 64 -4.67 -4.15 2.27
CA LEU A 64 -4.23 -3.14 1.31
C LEU A 64 -4.41 -1.72 1.86
N GLY A 65 -5.53 -1.42 2.51
CA GLY A 65 -5.75 -0.12 3.16
C GLY A 65 -4.65 0.21 4.18
N ALA A 66 -4.38 -0.73 5.10
CA ALA A 66 -3.33 -0.56 6.11
C ALA A 66 -1.92 -0.43 5.51
N ALA A 67 -1.65 -1.15 4.42
CA ALA A 67 -0.39 -1.00 3.69
C ALA A 67 -0.27 0.39 3.03
N GLY A 68 -1.37 0.89 2.45
CA GLY A 68 -1.44 2.22 1.84
C GLY A 68 -1.20 3.34 2.86
N ASP A 69 -1.83 3.25 4.03
CA ASP A 69 -1.62 4.19 5.14
C ASP A 69 -0.14 4.22 5.56
N ARG A 70 0.46 3.04 5.77
CA ARG A 70 1.87 2.93 6.18
C ARG A 70 2.84 3.48 5.14
N LEU A 71 2.58 3.28 3.85
CA LEU A 71 3.38 3.84 2.76
C LEU A 71 3.21 5.36 2.66
N THR A 72 2.00 5.87 2.92
CA THR A 72 1.69 7.30 2.89
C THR A 72 2.36 8.03 4.05
N ASP A 73 2.34 7.45 5.24
CA ASP A 73 3.08 7.94 6.41
C ASP A 73 4.58 8.00 6.11
N ALA A 74 5.13 6.90 5.57
CA ALA A 74 6.53 6.83 5.19
C ALA A 74 6.91 7.91 4.16
N LEU A 75 6.10 8.09 3.12
CA LEU A 75 6.31 9.12 2.11
C LEU A 75 6.26 10.53 2.70
N SER A 76 5.31 10.79 3.60
CA SER A 76 5.14 12.07 4.27
C SER A 76 6.34 12.40 5.16
N ASP A 77 6.85 11.39 5.87
CA ASP A 77 8.01 11.55 6.73
C ASP A 77 9.31 11.78 5.94
N VAL A 78 9.51 11.08 4.82
CA VAL A 78 10.65 11.32 3.92
C VAL A 78 10.60 12.72 3.33
N ARG A 79 9.43 13.18 2.87
CA ARG A 79 9.26 14.53 2.30
C ARG A 79 9.48 15.66 3.31
N ARG A 80 9.34 15.41 4.61
CA ARG A 80 9.56 16.42 5.66
C ARG A 80 11.04 16.68 5.93
N GLU A 81 11.91 15.75 5.54
CA GLU A 81 13.35 15.78 5.82
C GLU A 81 14.21 16.22 4.63
N HIS A 82 13.57 16.39 3.47
CA HIS A 82 14.14 16.94 2.25
C HIS A 82 13.62 18.37 2.01
#